data_AF-A1RZX4-F1
#
_entry.id   AF-A1RZX4-F1
#
_cell.length_a   1.000
_cell.length_b   1.000
_cell.length_c   1.000
_cell.angle_alpha   90.00
_cell.angle_beta   90.00
_cell.angle_gamma   90.00
#
_symmetry.space_group_name_H-M   'P 1'
#
loop_
_entity.id
_entity.type
_entity.pdbx_description
1 polymer ?
#
loop_
_entity_poly.entity_id
_entity_poly.type
_entity_poly.pdbx_seq_one_letter_code
_entity_poly.pdbx_strand_id
1 'polypeptide(L)'
;MCIKLQHRDKRSYTRAKDILTPTSRLSCMAQQTSVKGLVERVLSPGSEDRAFLDQFVRYLAAYKVVEQNLSLFDRLARCRSVEEFASVLYECVRVKDRVLSRLEEGVRRGEYRLAFDAKAEDVGRVFNVGSEAVERVVRLAAENPRFVGSVLASLALSYGGIVEAERRG
;
A
#
# COMPACT_ATOMS: atom_id res chain seq x y z
N MET A 1 54.19 31.67 42.07
CA MET A 1 53.72 31.49 43.46
C MET A 1 52.82 30.27 43.48
N CYS A 2 53.27 29.18 44.09
CA CYS A 2 52.55 27.91 44.18
C CYS A 2 51.48 27.98 45.27
N ILE A 3 50.29 27.42 45.03
CA ILE A 3 49.37 27.03 46.10
C ILE A 3 49.08 25.54 45.98
N LYS A 4 49.31 24.87 47.10
CA LYS A 4 49.26 23.44 47.35
C LYS A 4 47.85 23.01 47.80
N LEU A 5 47.50 21.79 47.36
CA LEU A 5 46.93 20.66 48.12
C LEU A 5 45.51 20.71 48.74
N GLN A 6 44.70 19.77 48.25
CA GLN A 6 43.92 18.72 48.96
C GLN A 6 42.86 19.11 50.01
N HIS A 7 41.63 18.63 49.81
CA HIS A 7 41.14 17.43 50.53
C HIS A 7 39.86 16.83 49.92
N ARG A 8 39.72 15.52 50.10
CA ARG A 8 38.62 14.63 49.72
C ARG A 8 37.31 14.98 50.42
N ASP A 9 36.18 14.69 49.77
CA ASP A 9 35.19 13.82 50.42
C ASP A 9 34.39 12.96 49.41
N LYS A 10 34.18 11.70 49.79
CA LYS A 10 33.40 10.67 49.09
C LYS A 10 32.44 10.08 50.13
N ARG A 11 31.22 9.72 49.67
CA ARG A 11 30.07 9.05 50.33
C ARG A 11 28.95 10.07 50.59
N SER A 12 27.70 9.85 50.19
CA SER A 12 26.83 8.72 50.56
C SER A 12 25.60 8.69 49.61
N TYR A 13 25.36 7.58 48.91
CA TYR A 13 24.28 6.61 49.16
C TYR A 13 22.82 7.02 48.84
N THR A 14 22.29 6.34 47.81
CA THR A 14 20.96 5.70 47.68
C THR A 14 19.66 6.46 47.38
N ARG A 15 18.95 5.86 46.40
CA ARG A 15 17.50 5.81 46.18
C ARG A 15 16.77 7.10 45.79
N ALA A 16 16.58 7.26 44.49
CA ALA A 16 15.31 7.72 43.94
C ALA A 16 14.80 6.65 42.96
N LYS A 17 14.15 5.62 43.52
CA LYS A 17 13.16 4.84 42.78
C LYS A 17 11.89 5.70 42.70
N ASP A 18 11.16 5.51 41.60
CA ASP A 18 9.73 5.77 41.48
C ASP A 18 9.27 7.23 41.41
N ILE A 19 9.44 7.87 40.25
CA ILE A 19 8.37 8.71 39.67
C ILE A 19 8.34 8.48 38.15
N LEU A 20 7.89 7.28 37.74
CA LEU A 20 7.34 7.09 36.40
C LEU A 20 5.97 7.78 36.40
N THR A 21 5.89 8.94 35.77
CA THR A 21 4.62 9.62 35.52
C THR A 21 3.70 8.71 34.66
N PRO A 22 2.36 8.73 34.86
CA PRO A 22 1.43 7.82 34.17
C PRO A 22 1.22 8.17 32.69
N THR A 23 1.96 9.13 32.13
CA THR A 23 1.71 9.67 30.79
C THR A 23 2.31 8.83 29.66
N SER A 24 3.25 7.92 29.97
CA SER A 24 3.93 7.10 28.96
C SER A 24 3.13 5.86 28.52
N ARG A 25 2.13 5.42 29.29
CA ARG A 25 1.25 4.28 28.90
C ARG A 25 0.09 4.69 27.99
N LEU A 26 -0.37 5.95 28.04
CA LEU A 26 -1.48 6.43 27.21
C LEU A 26 -1.07 6.66 25.74
N SER A 27 0.20 7.00 25.49
CA SER A 27 0.74 7.12 24.12
C SER A 27 0.76 5.79 23.36
N CYS A 28 1.05 4.69 24.07
CA CYS A 28 1.08 3.35 23.48
C CYS A 28 -0.34 2.82 23.15
N MET A 29 -1.35 3.17 23.97
CA MET A 29 -2.73 2.69 23.78
C MET A 29 -3.47 3.45 22.66
N ALA A 30 -3.15 4.72 22.41
CA ALA A 30 -3.75 5.51 21.32
C ALA A 30 -3.21 5.14 19.92
N GLN A 31 -1.99 4.61 19.84
CA GLN A 31 -1.40 4.16 18.56
C GLN A 31 -1.83 2.73 18.16
N GLN A 32 -2.23 1.89 19.13
CA GLN A 32 -2.63 0.50 18.86
C GLN A 32 -4.04 0.37 18.25
N THR A 33 -4.92 1.36 18.45
CA THR A 33 -6.25 1.39 17.83
C THR A 33 -6.23 1.77 16.34
N SER A 34 -5.23 2.52 15.87
CA SER A 34 -5.15 2.98 14.47
C SER A 34 -4.74 1.86 13.51
N VAL A 35 -3.70 1.08 13.82
CA VAL A 35 -3.19 0.06 12.88
C VAL A 35 -4.17 -1.10 12.73
N LYS A 36 -4.77 -1.58 13.84
CA LYS A 36 -5.74 -2.68 13.79
C LYS A 36 -6.98 -2.31 12.98
N GLY A 37 -7.50 -1.08 13.15
CA GLY A 37 -8.64 -0.59 12.38
C GLY A 37 -8.33 -0.45 10.88
N LEU A 38 -7.13 0.03 10.52
CA LEU A 38 -6.71 0.09 9.13
C LEU A 38 -6.58 -1.30 8.51
N VAL A 39 -5.97 -2.25 9.22
CA VAL A 39 -5.87 -3.65 8.77
C VAL A 39 -7.25 -4.24 8.52
N GLU A 40 -8.19 -4.03 9.44
CA GLU A 40 -9.56 -4.52 9.31
C GLU A 40 -10.25 -3.92 8.07
N ARG A 41 -10.09 -2.61 7.83
CA ARG A 41 -10.65 -1.94 6.64
C ARG A 41 -10.02 -2.42 5.32
N VAL A 42 -8.73 -2.71 5.32
CA VAL A 42 -7.99 -3.10 4.10
C VAL A 42 -8.14 -4.59 3.77
N LEU A 43 -8.17 -5.46 4.78
CA LEU A 43 -8.11 -6.91 4.60
C LEU A 43 -9.42 -7.65 4.89
N SER A 44 -10.37 -7.07 5.61
CA SER A 44 -11.59 -7.80 5.95
C SER A 44 -12.51 -7.97 4.75
N PRO A 45 -12.95 -9.20 4.44
CA PRO A 45 -13.99 -9.43 3.45
C PRO A 45 -15.27 -8.70 3.88
N GLY A 46 -15.81 -7.85 3.01
CA GLY A 46 -17.05 -7.11 3.26
C GLY A 46 -16.89 -5.71 3.85
N SER A 47 -15.67 -5.21 4.07
CA SER A 47 -15.49 -3.78 4.35
C SER A 47 -15.88 -2.95 3.12
N GLU A 48 -16.45 -1.76 3.33
CA GLU A 48 -16.78 -0.85 2.23
C GLU A 48 -15.52 -0.46 1.43
N ASP A 49 -14.39 -0.30 2.11
CA ASP A 49 -13.08 0.00 1.52
C ASP A 49 -12.58 -1.13 0.60
N ARG A 50 -12.90 -2.38 0.91
CA ARG A 50 -12.39 -3.56 0.21
C ARG A 50 -12.79 -3.57 -1.26
N ALA A 51 -14.03 -3.19 -1.57
CA ALA A 51 -14.52 -3.15 -2.95
C ALA A 51 -13.69 -2.20 -3.83
N PHE A 52 -13.32 -1.04 -3.31
CA PHE A 52 -12.49 -0.05 -4.02
C PHE A 52 -11.04 -0.50 -4.14
N LEU A 53 -10.49 -1.13 -3.09
CA LEU A 53 -9.17 -1.76 -3.14
C LEU A 53 -9.12 -2.86 -4.19
N ASP A 54 -10.15 -3.71 -4.26
CA ASP A 54 -10.23 -4.80 -5.24
C ASP A 54 -10.32 -4.29 -6.68
N GLN A 55 -11.05 -3.19 -6.92
CA GLN A 55 -11.02 -2.52 -8.22
C GLN A 55 -9.59 -2.08 -8.58
N PHE A 56 -8.89 -1.45 -7.64
CA PHE A 56 -7.52 -1.01 -7.83
C PHE A 56 -6.54 -2.16 -8.05
N VAL A 57 -6.69 -3.25 -7.30
CA VAL A 57 -5.89 -4.48 -7.45
C VAL A 57 -6.05 -5.08 -8.84
N ARG A 58 -7.29 -5.19 -9.34
CA ARG A 58 -7.56 -5.66 -10.70
C ARG A 58 -6.89 -4.76 -11.73
N TYR A 59 -7.06 -3.45 -11.60
CA TYR A 59 -6.43 -2.49 -12.50
C TYR A 59 -4.89 -2.57 -12.48
N LEU A 60 -4.28 -2.63 -11.30
CA LEU A 60 -2.83 -2.75 -11.17
C LEU A 60 -2.34 -4.09 -11.76
N ALA A 61 -3.11 -5.17 -11.62
CA ALA A 61 -2.78 -6.41 -12.30
C ALA A 61 -2.82 -6.29 -13.83
N ALA A 62 -3.78 -5.55 -14.39
CA ALA A 62 -3.80 -5.20 -15.81
C ALA A 62 -2.59 -4.36 -16.22
N TYR A 63 -2.26 -3.34 -15.42
CA TYR A 63 -1.07 -2.49 -15.61
C TYR A 63 0.21 -3.33 -15.64
N LYS A 64 0.36 -4.29 -14.71
CA LYS A 64 1.51 -5.21 -14.65
C LYS A 64 1.71 -5.92 -15.98
N VAL A 65 0.66 -6.55 -16.50
CA VAL A 65 0.74 -7.38 -17.71
C VAL A 65 0.95 -6.53 -18.96
N VAL A 66 0.30 -5.36 -19.05
CA VAL A 66 0.34 -4.52 -20.25
C VAL A 66 1.59 -3.63 -20.32
N GLU A 67 1.97 -2.98 -19.21
CA GLU A 67 3.10 -2.04 -19.19
C GLU A 67 4.40 -2.72 -18.73
N GLN A 68 4.33 -3.92 -18.13
CA GLN A 68 5.49 -4.71 -17.66
C GLN A 68 6.43 -3.91 -16.72
N ASN A 69 5.88 -2.91 -16.05
CA ASN A 69 6.63 -1.98 -15.20
C ASN A 69 6.55 -2.39 -13.73
N LEU A 70 7.41 -3.34 -13.34
CA LEU A 70 7.49 -3.80 -11.94
C LEU A 70 8.00 -2.72 -10.97
N SER A 71 8.74 -1.72 -11.47
CA SER A 71 9.27 -0.62 -10.64
C SER A 71 8.16 0.24 -10.01
N LEU A 72 6.96 0.28 -10.61
CA LEU A 72 5.80 0.93 -10.02
C LEU A 72 5.40 0.27 -8.69
N PHE A 73 5.34 -1.07 -8.66
CA PHE A 73 4.93 -1.85 -7.48
C PHE A 73 5.93 -1.71 -6.35
N ASP A 74 7.21 -1.71 -6.72
CA ASP A 74 8.33 -1.47 -5.81
C ASP A 74 8.26 -0.11 -5.12
N ARG A 75 7.93 0.94 -5.87
CA ARG A 75 7.74 2.30 -5.33
C ARG A 75 6.48 2.37 -4.48
N LEU A 76 5.37 1.82 -4.96
CA LEU A 76 4.10 1.76 -4.24
C LEU A 76 4.27 1.11 -2.85
N ALA A 77 4.98 0.00 -2.77
CA ALA A 77 5.24 -0.70 -1.51
C ALA A 77 6.19 0.05 -0.54
N ARG A 78 6.96 1.02 -1.06
CA ARG A 78 7.99 1.75 -0.31
C ARG A 78 7.60 3.18 0.06
N CYS A 79 6.41 3.65 -0.34
CA CYS A 79 5.93 5.00 -0.07
C CYS A 79 6.03 5.35 1.42
N ARG A 80 6.63 6.50 1.72
CA ARG A 80 6.83 7.01 3.08
C ARG A 80 5.83 8.10 3.45
N SER A 81 5.24 8.75 2.44
CA SER A 81 4.27 9.81 2.62
C SER A 81 3.08 9.65 1.66
N VAL A 82 2.02 10.40 1.93
CA VAL A 82 0.82 10.45 1.08
C VAL A 82 1.12 11.07 -0.28
N GLU A 83 2.00 12.07 -0.32
CA GLU A 83 2.40 12.74 -1.55
C GLU A 83 3.17 11.79 -2.47
N GLU A 84 4.08 10.99 -1.91
CA GLU A 84 4.78 9.94 -2.67
C GLU A 84 3.79 8.90 -3.19
N PHE A 85 2.85 8.47 -2.34
CA PHE A 85 1.79 7.54 -2.73
C PHE A 85 0.91 8.11 -3.85
N ALA A 86 0.45 9.35 -3.73
CA ALA A 86 -0.38 10.04 -4.72
C ALA A 86 0.38 10.24 -6.05
N SER A 87 1.67 10.52 -6.00
CA SER A 87 2.52 10.61 -7.18
C SER A 87 2.60 9.28 -7.95
N VAL A 88 2.84 8.17 -7.24
CA VAL A 88 2.83 6.82 -7.84
C VAL A 88 1.44 6.47 -8.39
N LEU A 89 0.38 6.84 -7.68
CA LEU A 89 -1.00 6.61 -8.10
C LEU A 89 -1.32 7.37 -9.40
N TYR A 90 -0.90 8.63 -9.49
CA TYR A 90 -1.06 9.43 -10.71
C TYR A 90 -0.32 8.80 -11.88
N GLU A 91 0.91 8.32 -11.67
CA GLU A 91 1.69 7.68 -12.72
C GLU A 91 1.01 6.46 -13.34
N CYS A 92 0.31 5.65 -12.53
CA CYS A 92 -0.45 4.52 -13.07
C CYS A 92 -1.81 4.94 -13.63
N VAL A 93 -2.54 5.86 -12.99
CA VAL A 93 -3.89 6.26 -13.43
C VAL A 93 -3.85 7.06 -14.73
N ARG A 94 -2.83 7.89 -14.96
CA ARG A 94 -2.71 8.71 -16.20
C ARG A 94 -2.65 7.88 -17.48
N VAL A 95 -2.30 6.60 -17.39
CA VAL A 95 -2.22 5.67 -18.54
C VAL A 95 -3.37 4.66 -18.56
N LYS A 96 -4.36 4.80 -17.67
CA LYS A 96 -5.47 3.86 -17.49
C LYS A 96 -6.15 3.48 -18.79
N ASP A 97 -6.59 4.46 -19.57
CA ASP A 97 -7.38 4.18 -20.77
C ASP A 97 -6.56 3.42 -21.82
N ARG A 98 -5.26 3.73 -21.93
CA ARG A 98 -4.34 2.97 -22.78
C ARG A 98 -4.14 1.53 -22.27
N VAL A 99 -3.98 1.34 -20.96
CA VAL A 99 -3.82 0.02 -20.35
C VAL A 99 -5.05 -0.85 -20.63
N LEU A 100 -6.25 -0.30 -20.39
CA LEU A 100 -7.51 -1.01 -20.61
C LEU A 100 -7.72 -1.36 -22.09
N SER A 101 -7.47 -0.41 -22.99
CA SER A 101 -7.57 -0.63 -24.44
C SER A 101 -6.61 -1.72 -24.92
N ARG A 102 -5.34 -1.72 -24.47
CA ARG A 102 -4.38 -2.76 -24.84
C ARG A 102 -4.71 -4.12 -24.23
N LEU A 103 -5.24 -4.16 -23.00
CA LEU A 103 -5.71 -5.40 -22.39
C LEU A 103 -6.88 -5.98 -23.20
N GLU A 104 -7.86 -5.17 -23.56
CA GLU A 104 -9.02 -5.56 -24.36
C GLU A 104 -8.59 -6.12 -25.73
N GLU A 105 -7.69 -5.43 -26.44
CA GLU A 105 -7.15 -5.90 -27.70
C GLU A 105 -6.38 -7.21 -27.55
N GLY A 106 -5.53 -7.33 -26.51
CA GLY A 106 -4.78 -8.55 -26.25
C GLY A 106 -5.69 -9.74 -25.91
N VAL A 107 -6.79 -9.52 -25.17
CA VAL A 107 -7.81 -10.55 -24.95
C VAL A 107 -8.47 -10.95 -26.28
N ARG A 108 -8.84 -9.98 -27.11
CA ARG A 108 -9.46 -10.22 -28.43
C ARG A 108 -8.54 -11.01 -29.38
N ARG A 109 -7.22 -10.78 -29.30
CA ARG A 109 -6.19 -11.50 -30.07
C ARG A 109 -5.80 -12.84 -29.46
N GLY A 110 -6.29 -13.17 -28.28
CA GLY A 110 -5.90 -14.36 -27.54
C GLY A 110 -4.48 -14.30 -26.96
N GLU A 111 -3.88 -13.11 -26.86
CA GLU A 111 -2.60 -12.87 -26.17
C GLU A 111 -2.76 -12.96 -24.65
N TYR A 112 -3.96 -12.63 -24.14
CA TYR A 112 -4.32 -12.73 -22.74
C TYR A 112 -5.59 -13.57 -22.54
N ARG A 113 -5.66 -14.31 -21.43
CA ARG A 113 -6.86 -15.01 -20.96
C ARG A 113 -7.29 -14.44 -19.60
N LEU A 114 -8.58 -14.20 -19.45
CA LEU A 114 -9.18 -13.82 -18.17
C LEU A 114 -9.61 -15.09 -17.45
N ALA A 115 -9.30 -15.21 -16.15
CA ALA A 115 -9.54 -16.46 -15.40
C ALA A 115 -11.02 -16.67 -15.01
N PHE A 116 -11.80 -15.60 -15.08
CA PHE A 116 -13.25 -15.60 -14.97
C PHE A 116 -13.80 -15.53 -16.39
N ASP A 117 -14.97 -16.14 -16.66
CA ASP A 117 -15.63 -16.23 -17.99
C ASP A 117 -16.06 -14.86 -18.56
N ALA A 118 -15.15 -13.89 -18.57
CA ALA A 118 -15.27 -12.57 -19.13
C ALA A 118 -14.62 -12.51 -20.50
N LYS A 119 -15.22 -11.71 -21.36
CA LYS A 119 -14.77 -11.46 -22.71
C LYS A 119 -14.05 -10.11 -22.79
N ALA A 120 -13.51 -9.80 -23.97
CA ALA A 120 -12.85 -8.53 -24.23
C ALA A 120 -13.77 -7.34 -23.88
N GLU A 121 -15.07 -7.44 -24.19
CA GLU A 121 -16.06 -6.38 -23.96
C GLU A 121 -16.28 -6.09 -22.47
N ASP A 122 -15.93 -7.03 -21.59
CA ASP A 122 -16.06 -6.89 -20.14
C ASP A 122 -14.86 -6.18 -19.50
N VAL A 123 -13.74 -5.98 -20.23
CA VAL A 123 -12.49 -5.43 -19.68
C VAL A 123 -12.73 -4.08 -19.02
N GLY A 124 -13.41 -3.16 -19.70
CA GLY A 124 -13.73 -1.84 -19.16
C GLY A 124 -14.63 -1.92 -17.92
N ARG A 125 -15.52 -2.91 -17.81
CA ARG A 125 -16.36 -3.08 -16.63
C ARG A 125 -15.59 -3.65 -15.44
N VAL A 126 -14.67 -4.58 -15.68
CA VAL A 126 -14.01 -5.36 -14.61
C VAL A 126 -12.75 -4.69 -14.07
N PHE A 127 -11.97 -4.06 -14.95
CA PHE A 127 -10.63 -3.54 -14.64
C PHE A 127 -10.57 -2.02 -14.53
N ASN A 128 -11.64 -1.29 -14.84
CA ASN A 128 -11.64 0.16 -14.72
C ASN A 128 -11.65 0.60 -13.25
N VAL A 129 -11.03 1.76 -13.01
CA VAL A 129 -10.95 2.44 -11.73
C VAL A 129 -11.58 3.82 -11.90
N GLY A 130 -12.62 4.09 -11.10
CA GLY A 130 -13.30 5.38 -11.04
C GLY A 130 -12.66 6.34 -10.04
N SER A 131 -13.13 7.59 -10.02
CA SER A 131 -12.69 8.64 -9.09
C SER A 131 -12.88 8.23 -7.63
N GLU A 132 -14.00 7.60 -7.29
CA GLU A 132 -14.30 7.14 -5.93
C GLU A 132 -13.24 6.15 -5.42
N ALA A 133 -12.78 5.22 -6.27
CA ALA A 133 -11.75 4.27 -5.91
C ALA A 133 -10.40 4.97 -5.66
N VAL A 134 -10.06 5.97 -6.47
CA VAL A 134 -8.86 6.82 -6.26
C VAL A 134 -8.94 7.55 -4.92
N GLU A 135 -10.05 8.24 -4.66
CA GLU A 135 -10.27 8.97 -3.41
C GLU A 135 -10.20 8.07 -2.18
N ARG A 136 -10.82 6.89 -2.26
CA ARG A 136 -10.85 5.93 -1.15
C ARG A 136 -9.47 5.39 -0.83
N VAL A 137 -8.70 5.01 -1.84
CA VAL A 137 -7.35 4.49 -1.68
C VAL A 137 -6.39 5.55 -1.14
N VAL A 138 -6.50 6.81 -1.60
CA VAL A 138 -5.73 7.93 -1.05
C VAL A 138 -6.09 8.17 0.42
N ARG A 139 -7.37 8.12 0.78
CA ARG A 139 -7.82 8.27 2.18
C ARG A 139 -7.23 7.20 3.09
N LEU A 140 -7.20 5.94 2.65
CA LEU A 140 -6.55 4.85 3.39
C LEU A 140 -5.04 5.08 3.52
N ALA A 141 -4.39 5.51 2.43
CA ALA A 141 -2.96 5.79 2.43
C ALA A 141 -2.60 6.99 3.33
N ALA A 142 -3.55 7.89 3.63
CA ALA A 142 -3.36 8.97 4.60
C ALA A 142 -3.09 8.48 6.03
N GLU A 143 -3.57 7.28 6.38
CA GLU A 143 -3.32 6.69 7.69
C GLU A 143 -1.97 5.97 7.72
N ASN A 144 -1.64 5.21 6.67
CA ASN A 144 -0.35 4.54 6.54
C ASN A 144 -0.04 4.21 5.06
N PRO A 145 0.71 5.07 4.36
CA PRO A 145 0.92 4.93 2.91
C PRO A 145 1.75 3.69 2.58
N ARG A 146 2.73 3.37 3.44
CA ARG A 146 3.57 2.18 3.28
C ARG A 146 2.75 0.90 3.39
N PHE A 147 1.90 0.80 4.41
CA PHE A 147 1.06 -0.39 4.60
C PHE A 147 0.10 -0.58 3.43
N VAL A 148 -0.69 0.44 3.09
CA VAL A 148 -1.67 0.36 1.99
C VAL A 148 -0.98 0.05 0.66
N GLY A 149 0.13 0.73 0.37
CA GLY A 149 0.90 0.50 -0.84
C GLY A 149 1.48 -0.91 -0.93
N SER A 150 2.04 -1.43 0.17
CA SER A 150 2.56 -2.79 0.22
C SER A 150 1.47 -3.85 0.04
N VAL A 151 0.28 -3.65 0.60
CA VAL A 151 -0.86 -4.55 0.42
C VAL A 151 -1.36 -4.50 -1.01
N LEU A 152 -1.57 -3.32 -1.58
CA LEU A 152 -2.01 -3.17 -2.98
C LEU A 152 -1.03 -3.82 -3.95
N ALA A 153 0.26 -3.55 -3.78
CA ALA A 153 1.30 -4.14 -4.60
C ALA A 153 1.28 -5.67 -4.50
N SER A 154 1.24 -6.21 -3.28
CA SER A 154 1.23 -7.66 -3.03
C SER A 154 0.03 -8.34 -3.66
N LEU A 155 -1.18 -7.80 -3.43
CA LEU A 155 -2.43 -8.34 -3.97
C LEU A 155 -2.47 -8.28 -5.50
N ALA A 156 -2.01 -7.19 -6.11
CA ALA A 156 -1.98 -7.04 -7.57
C ALA A 156 -0.93 -7.94 -8.23
N LEU A 157 0.24 -8.11 -7.61
CA LEU A 157 1.27 -9.02 -8.10
C LEU A 157 0.81 -10.48 -8.04
N SER A 158 0.11 -10.87 -6.96
CA SER A 158 -0.47 -12.21 -6.79
C SER A 158 -1.80 -12.43 -7.52
N TYR A 159 -2.35 -11.40 -8.18
CA TYR A 159 -3.64 -11.52 -8.86
C TYR A 159 -3.53 -12.47 -10.06
N GLY A 160 -4.25 -13.60 -10.00
CA GLY A 160 -4.26 -14.63 -11.04
C GLY A 160 -5.34 -14.45 -12.11
N GLY A 161 -6.09 -13.35 -12.10
CA GLY A 161 -7.23 -13.17 -13.01
C GLY A 161 -6.88 -12.77 -14.44
N ILE A 162 -5.58 -12.57 -14.75
CA ILE A 162 -5.07 -12.33 -16.11
C ILE A 162 -3.88 -13.26 -16.32
N VAL A 163 -3.92 -14.04 -17.39
CA VAL A 163 -2.88 -15.01 -17.76
C VAL A 163 -2.40 -14.69 -19.17
N GLU A 164 -1.10 -14.57 -19.38
CA GLU A 164 -0.53 -14.51 -20.73
C GLU A 164 -0.74 -15.86 -21.42
N ALA A 165 -1.30 -15.84 -22.63
CA ALA A 165 -1.40 -17.06 -23.41
C ALA A 165 0.01 -17.51 -23.79
N GLU A 166 0.34 -18.78 -23.52
CA GLU A 166 1.61 -19.37 -23.94
C GLU A 166 1.89 -19.03 -25.40
N ARG A 167 2.99 -18.30 -25.65
CA ARG A 167 3.55 -18.18 -26.99
C ARG A 167 3.96 -19.59 -27.40
N ARG A 168 3.17 -20.23 -28.26
CA ARG A 168 3.64 -21.37 -29.05
C ARG A 168 4.76 -20.83 -29.95
N GLY A 169 5.99 -20.98 -29.48
CA GLY A 169 7.20 -20.78 -30.27
C GLY A 169 7.33 -21.84 -31.34
#